data_AF-A0A7L3V3W3-F1
#
_entry.id   AF-A0A7L3V3W3-F1
#
_cell.length_a   1.000
_cell.length_b   1.000
_cell.length_c   1.000
_cell.angle_alpha   90.00
_cell.angle_beta   90.00
_cell.angle_gamma   90.00
#
_symmetry.space_group_name_H-M   'P 1'
#
loop_
_entity.id
_entity.type
_entity.pdbx_description
1 polymer ?
#
loop_
_entity_poly.entity_id
_entity_poly.type
_entity_poly.pdbx_seq_one_letter_code
_entity_poly.pdbx_strand_id
1 'polypeptide(L)'
;RRVAQQIPEEILGNAELREAALALPPNYNFEIPKTIWRIRQARARKVALQMPEGLLMFACTIADIIERFTDAEAVVMGDVTYGACCVDDYTARALGADFLVHYGHSCLIPIDSTQGLKMLYVFVDIKIDASHFLETIRFNFAAGTSLALVSTIQFVSTVQAASQELRSQYKVCVPQCKPLSPGEILGCTSPRLAQDTDAIVYLGDGRFHLESIMIANPGIPAYRYDPYSKVFSQEHYSHERMHRARQDAILTASTARCWGLILGTLGRQGSPSILQHLESRLRALGRPYVRVLLSEIFPSKLKLFPEVDVWVQVACPRLSIDWGEAFSKPLLTPYEAAVALQDIEWQQPYPMDFYASQSLGPWTVNHGGTQPPRRGRPAQVGSGG
;
A
#
# COMPACT_ATOMS: atom_id res chain seq x y z
N ARG A 1 -7.87 29.08 -16.08
CA ARG A 1 -6.68 28.37 -15.54
C ARG A 1 -6.85 26.82 -15.64
N ARG A 2 -7.09 26.26 -16.84
CA ARG A 2 -7.35 24.80 -17.05
C ARG A 2 -6.34 24.07 -17.97
N VAL A 3 -5.32 24.77 -18.50
CA VAL A 3 -4.45 24.25 -19.57
C VAL A 3 -3.15 23.59 -19.04
N ALA A 4 -2.79 23.77 -17.77
CA ALA A 4 -1.49 23.35 -17.24
C ALA A 4 -1.33 21.83 -16.95
N GLN A 5 -2.31 20.99 -17.30
CA GLN A 5 -2.33 19.55 -16.95
C GLN A 5 -2.45 18.59 -18.14
N GLN A 6 -2.61 19.09 -19.36
CA GLN A 6 -2.66 18.22 -20.54
C GLN A 6 -1.25 17.97 -21.09
N ILE A 7 -1.01 16.71 -21.46
CA ILE A 7 0.21 16.30 -22.16
C ILE A 7 0.19 17.02 -23.53
N PRO A 8 1.25 17.77 -23.90
CA PRO A 8 1.33 18.47 -25.18
C PRO A 8 1.14 17.54 -26.38
N GLU A 9 0.50 18.04 -27.45
CA GLU A 9 0.31 17.28 -28.69
C GLU A 9 1.63 16.89 -29.36
N GLU A 10 2.69 17.68 -29.18
CA GLU A 10 4.05 17.33 -29.63
C GLU A 10 4.57 16.02 -29.03
N ILE A 11 4.18 15.68 -27.79
CA ILE A 11 4.58 14.43 -27.12
C ILE A 11 3.60 13.33 -27.51
N LEU A 12 2.29 13.61 -27.45
CA LEU A 12 1.28 12.63 -27.81
C LEU A 12 1.38 12.21 -29.28
N GLY A 13 1.73 13.13 -30.18
CA GLY A 13 1.87 12.97 -31.62
C GLY A 13 3.21 12.40 -32.07
N ASN A 14 4.20 12.27 -31.18
CA ASN A 14 5.54 11.80 -31.53
C ASN A 14 5.51 10.31 -31.93
N ALA A 15 5.74 10.03 -33.21
CA ALA A 15 5.72 8.68 -33.76
C ALA A 15 6.81 7.79 -33.17
N GLU A 16 8.03 8.31 -33.01
CA GLU A 16 9.16 7.56 -32.45
C GLU A 16 8.94 7.19 -30.98
N LEU A 17 8.36 8.09 -30.18
CA LEU A 17 8.04 7.82 -28.78
C LEU A 17 6.96 6.74 -28.66
N ARG A 18 5.94 6.79 -29.52
CA ARG A 18 4.91 5.75 -29.57
C ARG A 18 5.52 4.41 -29.95
N GLU A 19 6.36 4.37 -30.97
CA GLU A 19 7.04 3.16 -31.41
C GLU A 19 7.92 2.57 -30.31
N ALA A 20 8.74 3.39 -29.64
CA ALA A 20 9.56 2.94 -28.52
C ALA A 20 8.71 2.38 -27.36
N ALA A 21 7.56 2.99 -27.07
CA ALA A 21 6.63 2.51 -26.05
C ALA A 21 5.97 1.16 -26.40
N LEU A 22 5.94 0.74 -27.68
CA LEU A 22 5.43 -0.58 -28.09
C LEU A 22 6.33 -1.74 -27.63
N ALA A 23 7.56 -1.47 -27.19
CA ALA A 23 8.42 -2.47 -26.56
C ALA A 23 7.90 -2.91 -25.17
N LEU A 24 6.96 -2.15 -24.58
CA LEU A 24 6.31 -2.48 -23.32
C LEU A 24 4.99 -3.25 -23.55
N PRO A 25 4.57 -4.11 -22.62
CA PRO A 25 3.37 -4.91 -22.80
C PRO A 25 2.12 -4.02 -22.95
N PRO A 26 1.30 -4.22 -24.01
CA PRO A 26 0.23 -3.29 -24.39
C PRO A 26 -0.95 -3.28 -23.40
N ASN A 27 -1.06 -4.30 -22.56
CA ASN A 27 -2.06 -4.39 -21.50
C ASN A 27 -1.63 -3.66 -20.21
N TYR A 28 -0.38 -3.21 -20.09
CA TYR A 28 0.11 -2.45 -18.93
C TYR A 28 0.26 -0.97 -19.31
N ASN A 29 -0.40 -0.08 -18.58
CA ASN A 29 -0.29 1.35 -18.82
C ASN A 29 0.83 1.99 -17.99
N PHE A 30 2.05 2.04 -18.55
CA PHE A 30 3.21 2.71 -17.94
C PHE A 30 3.18 4.25 -18.02
N GLU A 31 2.12 4.84 -18.61
CA GLU A 31 1.96 6.29 -18.78
C GLU A 31 3.19 7.00 -19.41
N ILE A 32 3.92 6.34 -20.32
CA ILE A 32 5.18 6.85 -20.90
C ILE A 32 5.09 8.30 -21.39
N PRO A 33 4.09 8.71 -22.19
CA PRO A 33 3.98 10.11 -22.63
C PRO A 33 3.87 11.11 -21.47
N LYS A 34 3.16 10.74 -20.40
CA LYS A 34 3.01 11.56 -19.20
C LYS A 34 4.33 11.65 -18.45
N THR A 35 5.06 10.54 -18.34
CA THR A 35 6.38 10.47 -17.70
C THR A 35 7.36 11.42 -18.41
N ILE A 36 7.49 11.32 -19.73
CA ILE A 36 8.35 12.22 -20.53
C ILE A 36 7.94 13.68 -20.34
N TRP A 37 6.65 13.99 -20.43
CA TRP A 37 6.15 15.34 -20.22
C TRP A 37 6.48 15.89 -18.82
N ARG A 38 6.31 15.09 -17.77
CA ARG A 38 6.58 15.52 -16.39
C ARG A 38 8.07 15.72 -16.13
N ILE A 39 8.93 14.89 -16.69
CA ILE A 39 10.40 15.04 -16.62
C ILE A 39 10.82 16.36 -17.31
N ARG A 40 10.32 16.62 -18.53
CA ARG A 40 10.58 17.87 -19.27
C ARG A 40 10.04 19.10 -18.55
N GLN A 41 8.80 19.05 -18.06
CA GLN A 41 8.18 20.13 -17.28
C GLN A 41 8.98 20.42 -16.01
N ALA A 42 9.48 19.38 -15.35
CA ALA A 42 10.32 19.49 -14.18
C ALA A 42 11.73 20.01 -14.48
N ARG A 43 12.17 19.97 -15.75
CA ARG A 43 13.56 20.18 -16.17
C ARG A 43 14.54 19.29 -15.36
N ALA A 44 14.11 18.06 -15.09
CA ALA A 44 14.89 17.10 -14.34
C ALA A 44 16.15 16.72 -15.13
N ARG A 45 17.26 16.53 -14.42
CA ARG A 45 18.55 16.11 -14.98
C ARG A 45 18.88 14.66 -14.64
N LYS A 46 18.35 14.13 -13.53
CA LYS A 46 18.57 12.75 -13.12
C LYS A 46 17.29 12.16 -12.53
N VAL A 47 16.79 11.11 -13.18
CA VAL A 47 15.50 10.49 -12.89
C VAL A 47 15.74 9.12 -12.25
N ALA A 48 15.35 8.95 -10.99
CA ALA A 48 15.31 7.67 -10.33
C ALA A 48 14.04 6.90 -10.74
N LEU A 49 14.18 5.62 -11.05
CA LEU A 49 13.10 4.70 -11.37
C LEU A 49 12.98 3.66 -10.25
N GLN A 50 11.88 3.71 -9.50
CA GLN A 50 11.58 2.74 -8.46
C GLN A 50 10.42 1.86 -8.91
N MET A 51 10.62 0.53 -8.89
CA MET A 51 9.67 -0.45 -9.38
C MET A 51 9.56 -1.63 -8.41
N PRO A 52 8.38 -2.25 -8.26
CA PRO A 52 8.27 -3.57 -7.66
C PRO A 52 8.93 -4.63 -8.54
N GLU A 53 9.27 -5.77 -7.94
CA GLU A 53 9.98 -6.89 -8.57
C GLU A 53 9.40 -7.28 -9.94
N GLY A 54 8.08 -7.45 -10.02
CA GLY A 54 7.39 -7.86 -11.26
C GLY A 54 7.46 -6.84 -12.41
N LEU A 55 7.91 -5.61 -12.16
CA LEU A 55 8.08 -4.57 -13.18
C LEU A 55 9.56 -4.26 -13.49
N LEU A 56 10.51 -4.77 -12.71
CA LEU A 56 11.95 -4.51 -12.93
C LEU A 56 12.44 -4.99 -14.30
N MET A 57 11.81 -6.03 -14.86
CA MET A 57 12.11 -6.50 -16.22
C MET A 57 11.90 -5.44 -17.31
N PHE A 58 11.13 -4.39 -17.04
CA PHE A 58 10.89 -3.27 -17.97
C PHE A 58 11.76 -2.04 -17.67
N ALA A 59 12.58 -2.09 -16.62
CA ALA A 59 13.29 -0.91 -16.11
C ALA A 59 14.27 -0.34 -17.13
N CYS A 60 15.10 -1.18 -17.75
CA CYS A 60 16.08 -0.72 -18.75
C CYS A 60 15.38 -0.13 -19.98
N THR A 61 14.33 -0.77 -20.48
CA THR A 61 13.55 -0.24 -21.61
C THR A 61 12.97 1.14 -21.29
N ILE A 62 12.43 1.33 -20.09
CA ILE A 62 11.89 2.63 -19.65
C ILE A 62 13.00 3.66 -19.47
N ALA A 63 14.16 3.26 -18.93
CA ALA A 63 15.34 4.11 -18.82
C ALA A 63 15.80 4.61 -20.20
N ASP A 64 15.98 3.71 -21.17
CA ASP A 64 16.37 4.03 -22.55
C ASP A 64 15.38 5.01 -23.21
N ILE A 65 14.07 4.82 -22.99
CA ILE A 65 13.04 5.75 -23.48
C ILE A 65 13.20 7.13 -22.82
N ILE A 66 13.43 7.19 -21.51
CA ILE A 66 13.60 8.47 -20.80
C ILE A 66 14.83 9.20 -21.33
N GLU A 67 15.97 8.52 -21.47
CA GLU A 67 17.23 9.11 -21.94
C GLU A 67 17.16 9.52 -23.41
N ARG A 68 16.43 8.77 -24.25
CA ARG A 68 16.23 9.13 -25.67
C ARG A 68 15.34 10.36 -25.86
N PHE A 69 14.30 10.50 -25.05
CA PHE A 69 13.26 11.52 -25.25
C PHE A 69 13.32 12.68 -24.25
N THR A 70 14.35 12.74 -23.39
CA THR A 70 14.61 13.84 -22.46
C THR A 70 16.12 14.10 -22.34
N ASP A 71 16.51 15.20 -21.71
CA ASP A 71 17.93 15.49 -21.41
C ASP A 71 18.36 14.94 -20.03
N ALA A 72 17.63 13.97 -19.48
CA ALA A 72 17.86 13.42 -18.16
C ALA A 72 18.55 12.06 -18.23
N GLU A 73 19.49 11.82 -17.31
CA GLU A 73 20.06 10.49 -17.03
C GLU A 73 19.06 9.67 -16.20
N ALA A 74 18.85 8.40 -16.55
CA ALA A 74 17.96 7.51 -15.82
C ALA A 74 18.75 6.57 -14.89
N VAL A 75 18.29 6.42 -13.65
CA VAL A 75 18.89 5.51 -12.65
C VAL A 75 17.84 4.53 -12.16
N VAL A 76 18.06 3.24 -12.42
CA VAL A 76 17.19 2.17 -11.90
C VAL A 76 17.56 1.87 -10.45
N MET A 77 16.58 1.97 -9.54
CA MET A 77 16.77 1.63 -8.13
C MET A 77 16.63 0.12 -7.94
N GLY A 78 17.68 -0.52 -7.41
CA GLY A 78 17.74 -1.97 -7.22
C GLY A 78 17.20 -2.48 -5.88
N ASP A 79 16.83 -1.57 -4.96
CA ASP A 79 16.26 -1.97 -3.67
C ASP A 79 14.82 -2.45 -3.81
N VAL A 80 14.45 -3.41 -2.95
CA VAL A 80 13.13 -4.03 -2.98
C VAL A 80 12.03 -3.02 -2.67
N THR A 81 10.99 -3.01 -3.52
CA THR A 81 9.80 -2.16 -3.33
C THR A 81 8.55 -3.02 -3.17
N TYR A 82 8.11 -3.21 -1.92
CA TYR A 82 6.95 -4.05 -1.60
C TYR A 82 5.58 -3.37 -1.78
N GLY A 83 5.53 -2.04 -1.81
CA GLY A 83 4.25 -1.34 -1.79
C GLY A 83 4.35 0.18 -1.83
N ALA A 84 3.19 0.83 -1.80
CA ALA A 84 3.03 2.29 -1.77
C ALA A 84 3.73 2.98 -0.58
N CYS A 85 3.99 2.23 0.50
CA CYS A 85 4.71 2.71 1.68
C CYS A 85 6.24 2.67 1.53
N CYS A 86 6.77 2.05 0.48
CA CYS A 86 8.21 1.87 0.24
C CYS A 86 8.83 2.96 -0.63
N VAL A 87 8.18 4.11 -0.78
CA VAL A 87 8.71 5.23 -1.56
C VAL A 87 10.07 5.66 -1.01
N ASP A 88 11.11 5.51 -1.81
CA ASP A 88 12.49 5.72 -1.37
C ASP A 88 13.08 7.02 -1.94
N ASP A 89 12.55 8.13 -1.45
CA ASP A 89 13.04 9.47 -1.78
C ASP A 89 14.38 9.81 -1.12
N TYR A 90 14.82 9.02 -0.12
CA TYR A 90 16.11 9.22 0.53
C TYR A 90 17.24 8.72 -0.35
N THR A 91 17.17 7.47 -0.81
CA THR A 91 18.18 6.88 -1.69
C THR A 91 18.20 7.57 -3.04
N ALA A 92 17.04 7.89 -3.62
CA ALA A 92 16.97 8.66 -4.87
C ALA A 92 17.75 9.98 -4.79
N ARG A 93 17.59 10.75 -3.69
CA ARG A 93 18.37 11.98 -3.47
C ARG A 93 19.85 11.71 -3.24
N ALA A 94 20.19 10.66 -2.50
CA ALA A 94 21.59 10.27 -2.27
C ALA A 94 22.32 9.91 -3.59
N LEU A 95 21.59 9.37 -4.57
CA LEU A 95 22.08 9.11 -5.93
C LEU A 95 22.11 10.37 -6.82
N GLY A 96 21.75 11.53 -6.28
CA GLY A 96 21.72 12.81 -7.00
C GLY A 96 20.51 12.99 -7.92
N ALA A 97 19.48 12.14 -7.80
CA ALA A 97 18.25 12.32 -8.58
C ALA A 97 17.48 13.56 -8.12
N ASP A 98 16.91 14.28 -9.09
CA ASP A 98 16.02 15.43 -8.87
C ASP A 98 14.57 15.11 -9.23
N PHE A 99 14.31 13.89 -9.72
CA PHE A 99 13.00 13.36 -10.03
C PHE A 99 12.92 11.86 -9.72
N LEU A 100 11.80 11.39 -9.17
CA LEU A 100 11.54 9.97 -8.91
C LEU A 100 10.23 9.54 -9.57
N VAL A 101 10.29 8.50 -10.40
CA VAL A 101 9.11 7.80 -10.92
C VAL A 101 8.91 6.52 -10.10
N HIS A 102 7.79 6.45 -9.37
CA HIS A 102 7.42 5.29 -8.57
C HIS A 102 6.31 4.51 -9.28
N TYR A 103 6.59 3.28 -9.68
CA TYR A 103 5.68 2.44 -10.44
C TYR A 103 4.89 1.46 -9.56
N GLY A 104 3.68 1.13 -10.01
CA GLY A 104 2.91 -0.03 -9.55
C GLY A 104 2.12 0.17 -8.26
N HIS A 105 2.20 1.34 -7.60
CA HIS A 105 1.51 1.54 -6.32
C HIS A 105 0.80 2.89 -6.24
N SER A 106 -0.26 2.96 -5.43
CA SER A 106 -1.01 4.18 -5.18
C SER A 106 -0.19 5.23 -4.40
N CYS A 107 -0.64 6.50 -4.47
CA CYS A 107 0.02 7.63 -3.80
C CYS A 107 -0.24 7.64 -2.28
N LEU A 108 0.23 6.64 -1.55
CA LEU A 108 0.03 6.58 -0.10
C LEU A 108 0.83 7.66 0.63
N ILE A 109 2.04 7.97 0.13
CA ILE A 109 2.91 9.00 0.69
C ILE A 109 2.70 10.31 -0.08
N PRO A 110 2.32 11.41 0.60
CA PRO A 110 2.13 12.70 -0.07
C PRO A 110 3.43 13.20 -0.72
N ILE A 111 3.34 13.63 -1.99
CA ILE A 111 4.47 14.15 -2.77
C ILE A 111 5.17 15.33 -2.06
N ASP A 112 4.43 16.16 -1.33
CA ASP A 112 5.01 17.30 -0.59
C ASP A 112 5.93 16.87 0.58
N SER A 113 5.96 15.59 0.93
CA SER A 113 6.78 15.05 2.02
C SER A 113 8.20 14.66 1.61
N THR A 114 8.53 14.73 0.31
CA THR A 114 9.81 14.24 -0.28
C THR A 114 10.92 15.30 -0.30
N GLN A 115 10.79 16.37 0.49
CA GLN A 115 11.85 17.35 0.76
C GLN A 115 12.59 17.86 -0.51
N GLY A 116 11.83 18.25 -1.53
CA GLY A 116 12.37 18.86 -2.75
C GLY A 116 12.62 17.90 -3.92
N LEU A 117 12.53 16.58 -3.71
CA LEU A 117 12.54 15.60 -4.81
C LEU A 117 11.18 15.60 -5.51
N LYS A 118 11.14 15.94 -6.79
CA LYS A 118 9.90 15.85 -7.58
C LYS A 118 9.53 14.38 -7.81
N MET A 119 8.24 14.08 -7.82
CA MET A 119 7.79 12.70 -7.89
C MET A 119 6.62 12.53 -8.84
N LEU A 120 6.60 11.41 -9.55
CA LEU A 120 5.47 10.92 -10.32
C LEU A 120 5.14 9.49 -9.88
N TYR A 121 3.90 9.27 -9.47
CA TYR A 121 3.37 7.93 -9.33
C TYR A 121 2.75 7.49 -10.64
N VAL A 122 3.10 6.27 -11.07
CA VAL A 122 2.49 5.58 -12.19
C VAL A 122 1.89 4.29 -11.65
N PHE A 123 0.56 4.21 -11.59
CA PHE A 123 -0.12 3.07 -10.94
C PHE A 123 -0.02 1.77 -11.72
N VAL A 124 0.25 1.87 -13.03
CA VAL A 124 0.28 0.75 -13.97
C VAL A 124 -1.07 0.03 -13.99
N ASP A 125 -2.06 0.71 -14.60
CA ASP A 125 -3.37 0.12 -14.88
C ASP A 125 -3.21 -1.06 -15.84
N ILE A 126 -3.75 -2.23 -15.49
CA ILE A 126 -3.63 -3.47 -16.25
C ILE A 126 -4.99 -3.82 -16.86
N LYS A 127 -5.01 -3.88 -18.19
CA LYS A 127 -6.18 -4.30 -18.96
C LYS A 127 -6.34 -5.82 -18.89
N ILE A 128 -7.57 -6.25 -18.61
CA ILE A 128 -7.95 -7.66 -18.51
C ILE A 128 -9.21 -7.94 -19.36
N ASP A 129 -9.56 -9.22 -19.48
CA ASP A 129 -10.81 -9.66 -20.10
C ASP A 129 -12.00 -9.39 -19.16
N ALA A 130 -12.50 -8.15 -19.18
CA ALA A 130 -13.62 -7.73 -18.34
C ALA A 130 -14.92 -8.50 -18.63
N SER A 131 -15.12 -8.95 -19.86
CA SER A 131 -16.30 -9.73 -20.25
C SER A 131 -16.32 -11.07 -19.51
N HIS A 132 -15.20 -11.79 -19.52
CA HIS A 132 -15.09 -13.04 -18.79
C HIS A 132 -15.31 -12.84 -17.28
N PHE A 133 -14.75 -11.77 -16.69
CA PHE A 133 -14.99 -11.45 -15.29
C PHE A 133 -16.49 -11.25 -15.00
N LEU A 134 -17.18 -10.45 -15.80
CA LEU A 134 -18.62 -10.20 -15.66
C LEU A 134 -19.46 -11.48 -15.80
N GLU A 135 -19.16 -12.31 -16.80
CA GLU A 135 -19.83 -13.60 -17.02
C GLU A 135 -19.59 -14.57 -15.87
N THR A 136 -18.37 -14.58 -15.31
CA THR A 136 -18.03 -15.38 -14.14
C THR A 136 -18.89 -14.99 -12.93
N ILE A 137 -19.05 -13.69 -12.66
CA ILE A 137 -19.93 -13.23 -11.57
C ILE A 137 -21.38 -13.64 -11.83
N ARG A 138 -21.85 -13.46 -13.06
CA ARG A 138 -23.22 -13.84 -13.46
C ARG A 138 -23.52 -15.32 -13.33
N PHE A 139 -22.52 -16.16 -13.62
CA PHE A 139 -22.64 -17.61 -13.50
C PHE A 139 -22.70 -18.09 -12.05
N ASN A 140 -21.93 -17.46 -11.16
CA ASN A 140 -21.72 -17.95 -9.79
C ASN A 140 -22.66 -17.35 -8.75
N PHE A 141 -23.28 -16.19 -9.02
CA PHE A 141 -24.15 -15.50 -8.05
C PHE A 141 -25.55 -15.27 -8.60
N ALA A 142 -26.57 -15.54 -7.77
CA ALA A 142 -27.95 -15.26 -8.10
C ALA A 142 -28.22 -13.74 -8.20
N ALA A 143 -29.16 -13.34 -9.06
CA ALA A 143 -29.58 -11.95 -9.11
C ALA A 143 -30.12 -11.48 -7.75
N GLY A 144 -29.80 -10.24 -7.37
CA GLY A 144 -30.16 -9.63 -6.09
C GLY A 144 -29.11 -9.80 -4.99
N THR A 145 -28.11 -10.68 -5.16
CA THR A 145 -27.01 -10.86 -4.22
C THR A 145 -26.25 -9.55 -3.99
N SER A 146 -25.86 -9.31 -2.74
CA SER A 146 -25.08 -8.18 -2.27
C SER A 146 -23.58 -8.46 -2.37
N LEU A 147 -22.91 -7.79 -3.30
CA LEU A 147 -21.52 -8.05 -3.67
C LEU A 147 -20.62 -6.86 -3.34
N ALA A 148 -19.57 -7.09 -2.56
CA ALA A 148 -18.48 -6.13 -2.38
C ALA A 148 -17.35 -6.41 -3.39
N LEU A 149 -17.14 -5.51 -4.34
CA LEU A 149 -16.06 -5.62 -5.32
C LEU A 149 -14.82 -4.85 -4.86
N VAL A 150 -13.70 -5.54 -4.77
CA VAL A 150 -12.41 -4.98 -4.33
C VAL A 150 -11.26 -5.49 -5.19
N SER A 151 -10.13 -4.79 -5.17
CA SER A 151 -8.92 -5.12 -5.92
C SER A 151 -7.71 -4.34 -5.39
N THR A 152 -6.55 -4.54 -6.01
CA THR A 152 -5.38 -3.67 -5.92
C THR A 152 -5.45 -2.55 -6.95
N ILE A 153 -4.61 -1.51 -6.80
CA ILE A 153 -4.66 -0.31 -7.64
C ILE A 153 -4.61 -0.59 -9.15
N GLN A 154 -3.95 -1.67 -9.58
CA GLN A 154 -3.75 -2.02 -10.99
C GLN A 154 -5.04 -2.40 -11.71
N PHE A 155 -6.10 -2.84 -10.99
CA PHE A 155 -7.38 -3.24 -11.61
C PHE A 155 -8.58 -2.44 -11.11
N VAL A 156 -8.38 -1.37 -10.32
CA VAL A 156 -9.49 -0.55 -9.79
C VAL A 156 -10.36 0.01 -10.92
N SER A 157 -9.77 0.41 -12.06
CA SER A 157 -10.54 0.89 -13.22
C SER A 157 -11.56 -0.15 -13.70
N THR A 158 -11.14 -1.41 -13.78
CA THR A 158 -11.98 -2.55 -14.18
C THR A 158 -13.04 -2.85 -13.12
N VAL A 159 -12.70 -2.78 -11.83
CA VAL A 159 -13.70 -2.90 -10.75
C VAL A 159 -14.77 -1.82 -10.87
N GLN A 160 -14.40 -0.57 -11.15
CA GLN A 160 -15.35 0.52 -11.32
C GLN A 160 -16.28 0.26 -12.52
N ALA A 161 -15.73 -0.11 -13.67
CA ALA A 161 -16.52 -0.43 -14.86
C ALA A 161 -17.45 -1.63 -14.62
N ALA A 162 -16.92 -2.72 -14.06
CA ALA A 162 -17.71 -3.92 -13.75
C ALA A 162 -18.83 -3.62 -12.74
N SER A 163 -18.58 -2.75 -11.77
CA SER A 163 -19.61 -2.33 -10.80
C SER A 163 -20.79 -1.64 -11.48
N GLN A 164 -20.57 -0.85 -12.52
CA GLN A 164 -21.63 -0.16 -13.24
C GLN A 164 -22.50 -1.16 -14.01
N GLU A 165 -21.88 -2.13 -14.68
CA GLU A 165 -22.56 -3.18 -15.44
C GLU A 165 -23.38 -4.13 -14.57
N LEU A 166 -22.85 -4.49 -13.39
CA LEU A 166 -23.47 -5.45 -12.47
C LEU A 166 -24.61 -4.85 -11.64
N ARG A 167 -24.69 -3.52 -11.48
CA ARG A 167 -25.73 -2.84 -10.66
C ARG A 167 -27.17 -3.12 -11.10
N SER A 168 -27.40 -3.49 -12.35
CA SER A 168 -28.73 -3.83 -12.86
C SER A 168 -29.27 -5.17 -12.30
N GLN A 169 -28.37 -6.05 -11.88
CA GLN A 169 -28.69 -7.43 -11.45
C GLN A 169 -28.31 -7.70 -10.00
N TYR A 170 -27.37 -6.94 -9.42
CA TYR A 170 -26.80 -7.17 -8.09
C TYR A 170 -26.82 -5.90 -7.25
N LYS A 171 -26.82 -6.06 -5.91
CA LYS A 171 -26.56 -4.94 -4.99
C LYS A 171 -25.05 -4.77 -4.85
N VAL A 172 -24.45 -3.95 -5.72
CA VAL A 172 -22.99 -3.81 -5.78
C VAL A 172 -22.47 -2.68 -4.89
N CYS A 173 -21.57 -3.04 -3.96
CA CYS A 173 -20.78 -2.12 -3.17
C CYS A 173 -19.33 -2.10 -3.67
N VAL A 174 -18.75 -0.90 -3.83
CA VAL A 174 -17.32 -0.71 -4.10
C VAL A 174 -16.75 0.12 -2.94
N PRO A 175 -16.34 -0.54 -1.84
CA PRO A 175 -16.03 0.13 -0.59
C PRO A 175 -14.75 0.97 -0.69
N GLN A 176 -14.60 1.98 0.17
CA GLN A 176 -13.42 2.84 0.19
C GLN A 176 -12.89 2.99 1.61
N CYS A 177 -11.60 2.71 1.82
CA CYS A 177 -10.88 3.07 3.03
C CYS A 177 -9.89 4.20 2.71
N LYS A 178 -10.23 5.45 3.07
CA LYS A 178 -9.39 6.61 2.73
C LYS A 178 -7.99 6.49 3.37
N PRO A 179 -6.90 6.84 2.68
CA PRO A 179 -6.86 7.63 1.44
C PRO A 179 -6.94 6.80 0.13
N LEU A 180 -7.17 5.49 0.21
CA LEU A 180 -7.20 4.62 -0.97
C LEU A 180 -8.36 4.96 -1.91
N SER A 181 -8.23 4.55 -3.16
CA SER A 181 -9.28 4.69 -4.17
C SER A 181 -10.47 3.77 -3.83
N PRO A 182 -11.70 4.08 -4.26
CA PRO A 182 -12.83 3.17 -4.10
C PRO A 182 -12.54 1.82 -4.78
N GLY A 183 -12.74 0.73 -4.05
CA GLY A 183 -12.45 -0.64 -4.46
C GLY A 183 -11.00 -1.06 -4.22
N GLU A 184 -10.10 -0.14 -3.87
CA GLU A 184 -8.71 -0.46 -3.58
C GLU A 184 -8.54 -0.93 -2.13
N ILE A 185 -7.81 -2.03 -1.94
CA ILE A 185 -7.36 -2.53 -0.63
C ILE A 185 -5.84 -2.75 -0.61
N LEU A 186 -5.23 -2.56 0.56
CA LEU A 186 -3.84 -2.92 0.83
C LEU A 186 -3.80 -4.12 1.77
N GLY A 187 -2.66 -4.82 1.84
CA GLY A 187 -2.47 -5.91 2.81
C GLY A 187 -2.49 -5.47 4.28
N CYS A 188 -2.41 -4.16 4.54
CA CYS A 188 -2.44 -3.58 5.89
C CYS A 188 -3.60 -2.59 6.10
N THR A 189 -4.48 -2.41 5.12
CA THR A 189 -5.58 -1.44 5.18
C THR A 189 -6.74 -1.92 4.32
N SER A 190 -7.86 -2.24 4.95
CA SER A 190 -9.07 -2.76 4.29
C SER A 190 -10.33 -2.26 4.98
N PRO A 191 -11.43 -2.07 4.24
CA PRO A 191 -12.68 -1.55 4.78
C PRO A 191 -13.42 -2.61 5.61
N ARG A 192 -14.25 -2.12 6.55
CA ARG A 192 -15.32 -2.91 7.15
C ARG A 192 -16.55 -2.82 6.26
N LEU A 193 -17.16 -3.96 5.99
CA LEU A 193 -18.32 -4.07 5.13
C LEU A 193 -19.61 -4.08 5.94
N ALA A 194 -20.73 -3.78 5.27
CA ALA A 194 -22.04 -3.87 5.87
C ALA A 194 -22.40 -5.33 6.14
N GLN A 195 -23.17 -5.58 7.22
CA GLN A 195 -23.54 -6.93 7.65
C GLN A 195 -24.39 -7.69 6.63
N ASP A 196 -25.08 -6.99 5.74
CA ASP A 196 -25.91 -7.54 4.65
C ASP A 196 -25.12 -7.75 3.35
N THR A 197 -23.79 -7.77 3.41
CA THR A 197 -22.94 -8.16 2.27
C THR A 197 -22.87 -9.68 2.19
N ASP A 198 -23.32 -10.24 1.06
CA ASP A 198 -23.37 -11.70 0.87
C ASP A 198 -22.02 -12.28 0.43
N ALA A 199 -21.23 -11.54 -0.35
CA ALA A 199 -19.92 -11.99 -0.79
C ALA A 199 -18.93 -10.84 -1.06
N ILE A 200 -17.65 -11.11 -0.80
CA ILE A 200 -16.50 -10.33 -1.27
C ILE A 200 -16.01 -10.95 -2.56
N VAL A 201 -15.85 -10.14 -3.61
CA VAL A 201 -15.23 -10.52 -4.87
C VAL A 201 -13.98 -9.68 -5.06
N TYR A 202 -12.83 -10.32 -4.95
CA TYR A 202 -11.54 -9.72 -5.19
C TYR A 202 -11.09 -10.02 -6.63
N LEU A 203 -10.84 -8.96 -7.41
CA LEU A 203 -10.21 -9.05 -8.72
C LEU A 203 -8.70 -8.90 -8.55
N GLY A 204 -7.92 -9.94 -8.86
CA GLY A 204 -6.47 -9.88 -8.80
C GLY A 204 -5.84 -11.24 -8.55
N ASP A 205 -4.53 -11.30 -8.73
CA ASP A 205 -3.73 -12.45 -8.35
C ASP A 205 -3.32 -12.40 -6.88
N GLY A 206 -2.83 -13.53 -6.39
CA GLY A 206 -2.37 -13.70 -5.01
C GLY A 206 -3.47 -13.59 -3.95
N ARG A 207 -3.07 -13.86 -2.70
CA ARG A 207 -4.00 -13.86 -1.55
C ARG A 207 -3.71 -12.74 -0.57
N PHE A 208 -2.53 -12.13 -0.61
CA PHE A 208 -2.09 -11.14 0.37
C PHE A 208 -3.10 -10.00 0.58
N HIS A 209 -3.56 -9.34 -0.49
CA HIS A 209 -4.53 -8.25 -0.37
C HIS A 209 -5.92 -8.75 0.03
N LEU A 210 -6.39 -9.85 -0.56
CA LEU A 210 -7.67 -10.46 -0.24
C LEU A 210 -7.76 -10.88 1.24
N GLU A 211 -6.71 -11.48 1.79
CA GLU A 211 -6.65 -11.88 3.19
C GLU A 211 -6.84 -10.69 4.13
N SER A 212 -6.39 -9.48 3.76
CA SER A 212 -6.60 -8.29 4.58
C SER A 212 -8.09 -7.94 4.75
N ILE A 213 -8.87 -8.01 3.67
CA ILE A 213 -10.32 -7.77 3.77
C ILE A 213 -11.06 -8.95 4.42
N MET A 214 -10.55 -10.18 4.26
CA MET A 214 -11.08 -11.35 4.99
C MET A 214 -10.86 -11.20 6.49
N ILE A 215 -9.65 -10.81 6.93
CA ILE A 215 -9.34 -10.55 8.36
C ILE A 215 -10.27 -9.50 8.94
N ALA A 216 -10.52 -8.42 8.20
CA ALA A 216 -11.43 -7.37 8.62
C ALA A 216 -12.91 -7.81 8.66
N ASN A 217 -13.28 -8.86 7.93
CA ASN A 217 -14.68 -9.29 7.72
C ASN A 217 -14.82 -10.83 7.74
N PRO A 218 -14.53 -11.52 8.86
CA PRO A 218 -14.40 -12.98 8.93
C PRO A 218 -15.67 -13.78 8.62
N GLY A 219 -16.85 -13.14 8.64
CA GLY A 219 -18.14 -13.78 8.40
C GLY A 219 -18.64 -13.71 6.96
N ILE A 220 -17.94 -13.02 6.06
CA ILE A 220 -18.40 -12.82 4.68
C ILE A 220 -17.60 -13.76 3.75
N PRO A 221 -18.28 -14.63 2.98
CA PRO A 221 -17.63 -15.46 1.96
C PRO A 221 -16.78 -14.61 1.00
N ALA A 222 -15.52 -15.00 0.80
CA ALA A 222 -14.61 -14.30 -0.09
C ALA A 222 -14.26 -15.15 -1.30
N TYR A 223 -14.23 -14.50 -2.46
CA TYR A 223 -13.90 -15.12 -3.73
C TYR A 223 -12.81 -14.33 -4.43
N ARG A 224 -11.91 -15.04 -5.10
CA ARG A 224 -10.84 -14.47 -5.92
C ARG A 224 -11.09 -14.79 -7.38
N TYR A 225 -11.10 -13.77 -8.21
CA TYR A 225 -10.96 -13.91 -9.65
C TYR A 225 -9.54 -13.52 -10.06
N ASP A 226 -8.79 -14.50 -10.56
CA ASP A 226 -7.46 -14.30 -11.12
C ASP A 226 -7.58 -13.96 -12.62
N PRO A 227 -7.26 -12.73 -13.03
CA PRO A 227 -7.46 -12.31 -14.42
C PRO A 227 -6.47 -12.94 -15.40
N TYR A 228 -5.36 -13.51 -14.93
CA TYR A 228 -4.34 -14.12 -15.77
C TYR A 228 -4.69 -15.58 -16.06
N SER A 229 -5.03 -16.35 -15.02
CA SER A 229 -5.41 -17.76 -15.15
C SER A 229 -6.90 -17.96 -15.44
N LYS A 230 -7.72 -16.91 -15.32
CA LYS A 230 -9.19 -16.93 -15.43
C LYS A 230 -9.85 -17.87 -14.44
N VAL A 231 -9.20 -18.12 -13.31
CA VAL A 231 -9.72 -18.99 -12.23
C VAL A 231 -10.54 -18.15 -11.26
N PHE A 232 -11.74 -18.64 -10.93
CA PHE A 232 -12.58 -18.12 -9.86
C PHE A 232 -12.65 -19.14 -8.73
N SER A 233 -12.17 -18.76 -7.55
CA SER A 233 -12.12 -19.64 -6.38
C SER A 233 -12.73 -18.97 -5.17
N GLN A 234 -13.43 -19.77 -4.36
CA GLN A 234 -13.74 -19.36 -2.98
C GLN A 234 -12.48 -19.51 -2.13
N GLU A 235 -12.18 -18.51 -1.33
CA GLU A 235 -10.97 -18.43 -0.53
C GLU A 235 -11.33 -18.50 0.96
N HIS A 236 -10.53 -19.22 1.73
CA HIS A 236 -10.74 -19.39 3.18
C HIS A 236 -9.53 -18.89 3.96
N TYR A 237 -9.80 -18.27 5.12
CA TYR A 237 -8.76 -17.80 6.02
C TYR A 237 -8.96 -18.41 7.40
N SER A 238 -7.90 -18.96 7.98
CA SER A 238 -7.96 -19.59 9.29
C SER A 238 -7.93 -18.54 10.41
N HIS A 239 -9.06 -17.84 10.59
CA HIS A 239 -9.21 -16.78 11.60
C HIS A 239 -8.86 -17.26 13.00
N GLU A 240 -9.31 -18.45 13.41
CA GLU A 240 -9.00 -19.01 14.72
C GLU A 240 -7.49 -19.22 14.92
N ARG A 241 -6.79 -19.75 13.90
CA ARG A 241 -5.34 -19.94 13.97
C ARG A 241 -4.62 -18.60 14.08
N MET A 242 -4.98 -17.63 13.24
CA MET A 242 -4.39 -16.29 13.28
C MET A 242 -4.64 -15.63 14.64
N HIS A 243 -5.88 -15.60 15.12
CA HIS A 243 -6.22 -15.01 16.41
C HIS A 243 -5.48 -15.68 17.57
N ARG A 244 -5.44 -17.02 17.61
CA ARG A 244 -4.69 -17.74 18.65
C ARG A 244 -3.21 -17.38 18.62
N ALA A 245 -2.56 -17.44 17.46
CA ALA A 245 -1.15 -17.09 17.32
C ALA A 245 -0.86 -15.65 17.77
N ARG A 246 -1.75 -14.70 17.42
CA ARG A 246 -1.58 -13.29 17.83
C ARG A 246 -1.84 -13.07 19.33
N GLN A 247 -2.85 -13.72 19.89
CA GLN A 247 -3.14 -13.67 21.32
C GLN A 247 -2.03 -14.31 22.16
N ASP A 248 -1.49 -15.45 21.74
CA ASP A 248 -0.36 -16.10 22.41
C ASP A 248 0.89 -15.20 22.40
N ALA A 249 1.14 -14.51 21.29
CA ALA A 249 2.22 -13.52 21.18
C ALA A 249 2.03 -12.35 22.15
N ILE A 250 0.81 -11.81 22.26
CA ILE A 250 0.45 -10.74 23.21
C ILE A 250 0.59 -11.21 24.66
N LEU A 251 0.08 -12.39 24.99
CA LEU A 251 0.15 -12.96 26.34
C LEU A 251 1.61 -13.16 26.76
N THR A 252 2.43 -13.73 25.87
CA THR A 252 3.87 -13.88 26.10
C THR A 252 4.53 -12.52 26.34
N ALA A 253 4.21 -11.52 25.51
CA ALA A 253 4.75 -10.16 25.62
C ALA A 253 4.37 -9.43 26.92
N SER A 254 3.18 -9.70 27.48
CA SER A 254 2.73 -9.04 28.72
C SER A 254 3.67 -9.28 29.92
N THR A 255 4.38 -10.41 29.90
CA THR A 255 5.36 -10.82 30.92
C THR A 255 6.80 -10.46 30.58
N ALA A 256 7.04 -9.86 29.40
CA ALA A 256 8.38 -9.51 28.93
C ALA A 256 9.07 -8.47 29.82
N ARG A 257 10.37 -8.66 30.06
CA ARG A 257 11.18 -7.73 30.83
C ARG A 257 11.74 -6.64 29.94
N CYS A 258 12.36 -7.01 28.81
CA CYS A 258 12.96 -6.06 27.87
C CYS A 258 12.25 -6.06 26.52
N TRP A 259 11.88 -4.87 26.05
CA TRP A 259 11.17 -4.66 24.79
C TRP A 259 12.14 -4.19 23.70
N GLY A 260 11.98 -4.69 22.47
CA GLY A 260 12.67 -4.18 21.30
C GLY A 260 11.71 -3.39 20.42
N LEU A 261 12.00 -2.12 20.17
CA LEU A 261 11.23 -1.27 19.26
C LEU A 261 11.95 -1.16 17.92
N ILE A 262 11.33 -1.66 16.86
CA ILE A 262 11.87 -1.59 15.51
C ILE A 262 11.18 -0.45 14.77
N LEU A 263 11.97 0.51 14.25
CA LEU A 263 11.49 1.50 13.30
C LEU A 263 11.89 1.06 11.88
N GLY A 264 10.90 0.79 11.03
CA GLY A 264 11.14 0.44 9.63
C GLY A 264 11.73 1.61 8.84
N THR A 265 12.87 1.40 8.19
CA THR A 265 13.54 2.41 7.35
C THR A 265 13.45 2.13 5.87
N LEU A 266 12.73 1.09 5.45
CA LEU A 266 12.46 0.84 4.03
C LEU A 266 11.41 1.84 3.53
N GLY A 267 11.85 2.76 2.69
CA GLY A 267 11.07 3.90 2.23
C GLY A 267 10.45 4.68 3.39
N ARG A 268 9.12 4.61 3.51
CA ARG A 268 8.30 5.38 4.46
C ARG A 268 7.42 4.47 5.33
N GLN A 269 7.77 3.18 5.46
CA GLN A 269 6.99 2.23 6.26
C GLN A 269 6.94 2.58 7.75
N GLY A 270 8.05 3.09 8.29
CA GLY A 270 8.14 3.46 9.70
C GLY A 270 7.46 4.79 10.01
N SER A 271 6.92 4.89 11.24
CA SER A 271 6.33 6.11 11.76
C SER A 271 7.05 6.54 13.05
N PRO A 272 7.85 7.62 13.01
CA PRO A 272 8.45 8.18 14.21
C PRO A 272 7.43 8.54 15.29
N SER A 273 6.21 8.94 14.90
CA SER A 273 5.15 9.28 15.85
C SER A 273 4.65 8.06 16.62
N ILE A 274 4.44 6.92 15.93
CA ILE A 274 4.05 5.67 16.59
C ILE A 274 5.18 5.20 17.52
N LEU A 275 6.43 5.28 17.06
CA LEU A 275 7.59 4.93 17.88
C LEU A 275 7.64 5.78 19.16
N GLN A 276 7.53 7.11 19.05
CA GLN A 276 7.54 8.01 20.20
C GLN A 276 6.41 7.72 21.18
N HIS A 277 5.22 7.35 20.69
CA HIS A 277 4.10 6.93 21.52
C HIS A 277 4.44 5.66 22.32
N LEU A 278 4.97 4.62 21.65
CA LEU A 278 5.40 3.38 22.29
C LEU A 278 6.53 3.61 23.31
N GLU A 279 7.54 4.40 22.96
CA GLU A 279 8.64 4.76 23.87
C GLU A 279 8.13 5.48 25.12
N SER A 280 7.18 6.43 24.95
CA SER A 280 6.58 7.16 26.06
C SER A 280 5.80 6.21 26.97
N ARG A 281 5.09 5.25 26.38
CA ARG A 281 4.30 4.30 27.14
C ARG A 281 5.16 3.32 27.93
N LEU A 282 6.19 2.74 27.31
CA LEU A 282 7.12 1.84 27.99
C LEU A 282 7.86 2.54 29.13
N ARG A 283 8.26 3.82 28.95
CA ARG A 283 8.82 4.64 30.03
C ARG A 283 7.85 4.84 31.19
N ALA A 284 6.59 5.17 30.90
CA ALA A 284 5.56 5.36 31.93
C ALA A 284 5.29 4.08 32.74
N LEU A 285 5.45 2.90 32.11
CA LEU A 285 5.31 1.59 32.75
C LEU A 285 6.61 1.07 33.39
N GLY A 286 7.71 1.83 33.33
CA GLY A 286 9.01 1.40 33.85
C GLY A 286 9.61 0.17 33.13
N ARG A 287 9.19 -0.09 31.88
CA ARG A 287 9.66 -1.22 31.09
C ARG A 287 10.87 -0.82 30.24
N PRO A 288 12.05 -1.46 30.43
CA PRO A 288 13.23 -1.16 29.61
C PRO A 288 13.00 -1.56 28.16
N TYR A 289 13.60 -0.80 27.25
CA TYR A 289 13.54 -1.10 25.83
C TYR A 289 14.81 -0.67 25.09
N VAL A 290 15.04 -1.33 23.95
CA VAL A 290 16.06 -0.96 22.97
C VAL A 290 15.40 -0.52 21.67
N ARG A 291 16.00 0.46 20.99
CA ARG A 291 15.54 0.94 19.69
C ARG A 291 16.46 0.42 18.59
N VAL A 292 15.88 -0.16 17.55
CA VAL A 292 16.60 -0.66 16.37
C VAL A 292 15.96 -0.09 15.10
N LEU A 293 16.79 0.39 14.16
CA LEU A 293 16.34 0.86 12.85
C LEU A 293 16.72 -0.21 11.82
N LEU A 294 15.74 -0.68 11.05
CA LEU A 294 15.96 -1.73 10.04
C LEU A 294 15.18 -1.42 8.77
N SER A 295 15.83 -1.53 7.61
CA SER A 295 15.14 -1.51 6.32
C SER A 295 14.29 -2.79 6.18
N GLU A 296 14.95 -3.93 6.31
CA GLU A 296 14.32 -5.24 6.23
C GLU A 296 14.48 -6.00 7.55
N ILE A 297 13.36 -6.52 8.04
CA ILE A 297 13.24 -7.21 9.32
C ILE A 297 13.26 -8.72 9.06
N PHE A 298 14.36 -9.36 9.45
CA PHE A 298 14.55 -10.80 9.29
C PHE A 298 14.75 -11.49 10.65
N PRO A 299 14.29 -12.76 10.80
CA PRO A 299 14.50 -13.51 12.03
C PRO A 299 15.97 -13.61 12.45
N SER A 300 16.89 -13.76 11.48
CA SER A 300 18.33 -13.83 11.74
C SER A 300 18.90 -12.55 12.36
N LYS A 301 18.43 -11.37 11.92
CA LYS A 301 18.86 -10.07 12.49
C LYS A 301 18.37 -9.91 13.93
N LEU A 302 17.12 -10.26 14.21
CA LEU A 302 16.55 -10.10 15.54
C LEU A 302 17.12 -11.09 16.57
N LYS A 303 17.56 -12.28 16.13
CA LYS A 303 18.24 -13.26 16.98
C LYS A 303 19.57 -12.77 17.57
N LEU A 304 20.15 -11.70 17.02
CA LEU A 304 21.42 -11.12 17.49
C LEU A 304 21.27 -10.32 18.80
N PHE A 305 20.05 -10.09 19.29
CA PHE A 305 19.75 -9.37 20.53
C PHE A 305 19.14 -10.32 21.57
N PRO A 306 19.95 -11.19 22.21
CA PRO A 306 19.46 -12.17 23.17
C PRO A 306 18.76 -11.56 24.39
N GLU A 307 19.06 -10.31 24.72
CA GLU A 307 18.48 -9.53 25.81
C GLU A 307 17.05 -9.04 25.54
N VAL A 308 16.56 -9.12 24.30
CA VAL A 308 15.20 -8.69 23.93
C VAL A 308 14.22 -9.85 24.07
N ASP A 309 13.17 -9.66 24.87
CA ASP A 309 12.15 -10.68 25.11
C ASP A 309 11.01 -10.62 24.09
N VAL A 310 10.69 -9.43 23.59
CA VAL A 310 9.60 -9.16 22.65
C VAL A 310 9.99 -8.04 21.70
N TRP A 311 9.55 -8.15 20.45
CA TRP A 311 9.70 -7.11 19.44
C TRP A 311 8.37 -6.45 19.11
N VAL A 312 8.38 -5.13 18.93
CA VAL A 312 7.29 -4.37 18.32
C VAL A 312 7.84 -3.75 17.04
N GLN A 313 7.26 -4.09 15.89
CA GLN A 313 7.65 -3.49 14.62
C GLN A 313 6.72 -2.35 14.24
N VAL A 314 7.31 -1.17 14.06
CA VAL A 314 6.67 -0.01 13.44
C VAL A 314 7.11 0.01 11.97
N ALA A 315 6.56 -0.91 11.19
CA ALA A 315 6.83 -1.09 9.76
C ALA A 315 5.59 -1.71 9.08
N CYS A 316 5.75 -2.78 8.29
CA CYS A 316 4.65 -3.52 7.68
C CYS A 316 3.93 -4.45 8.68
N PRO A 317 2.63 -4.23 9.01
CA PRO A 317 1.87 -5.09 9.94
C PRO A 317 1.85 -6.58 9.60
N ARG A 318 1.95 -6.90 8.30
CA ARG A 318 1.92 -8.29 7.80
C ARG A 318 3.14 -9.11 8.18
N LEU A 319 4.24 -8.49 8.60
CA LEU A 319 5.38 -9.20 9.19
C LEU A 319 4.99 -9.92 10.49
N SER A 320 4.18 -9.27 11.32
CA SER A 320 3.67 -9.88 12.56
C SER A 320 2.56 -10.89 12.28
N ILE A 321 1.62 -10.53 11.39
CA ILE A 321 0.42 -11.33 11.12
C ILE A 321 0.77 -12.63 10.39
N ASP A 322 1.60 -12.57 9.34
CA ASP A 322 1.89 -13.74 8.50
C ASP A 322 3.16 -14.47 8.92
N TRP A 323 4.18 -13.72 9.34
CA TRP A 323 5.53 -14.24 9.58
C TRP A 323 5.90 -14.28 11.05
N GLY A 324 4.99 -13.89 11.95
CA GLY A 324 5.28 -13.78 13.39
C GLY A 324 5.82 -15.07 14.01
N GLU A 325 5.32 -16.24 13.58
CA GLU A 325 5.76 -17.56 14.05
C GLU A 325 7.19 -17.93 13.60
N ALA A 326 7.74 -17.27 12.57
CA ALA A 326 9.11 -17.50 12.11
C ALA A 326 10.17 -16.84 13.00
N PHE A 327 9.77 -15.94 13.90
CA PHE A 327 10.65 -15.27 14.85
C PHE A 327 10.75 -16.07 16.15
N SER A 328 11.96 -16.15 16.71
CA SER A 328 12.20 -16.88 17.98
C SER A 328 11.63 -16.18 19.22
N LYS A 329 11.22 -14.92 19.07
CA LYS A 329 10.60 -14.08 20.10
C LYS A 329 9.34 -13.46 19.48
N PRO A 330 8.29 -13.15 20.27
CA PRO A 330 7.08 -12.55 19.74
C PRO A 330 7.39 -11.26 18.96
N LEU A 331 6.87 -11.16 17.74
CA LEU A 331 6.91 -9.97 16.91
C LEU A 331 5.51 -9.38 16.82
N LEU A 332 5.28 -8.23 17.46
CA LEU A 332 3.98 -7.58 17.56
C LEU A 332 3.84 -6.44 16.56
N THR A 333 2.60 -6.22 16.10
CA THR A 333 2.22 -4.93 15.49
C THR A 333 2.11 -3.85 16.56
N PRO A 334 2.07 -2.55 16.19
CA PRO A 334 1.85 -1.49 17.17
C PRO A 334 0.49 -1.59 17.87
N TYR A 335 -0.54 -2.09 17.18
CA TYR A 335 -1.86 -2.37 17.76
C TYR A 335 -1.76 -3.45 18.86
N GLU A 336 -1.09 -4.56 18.56
CA GLU A 336 -0.93 -5.66 19.52
C GLU A 336 -0.07 -5.26 20.72
N ALA A 337 0.92 -4.39 20.50
CA ALA A 337 1.69 -3.79 21.59
C ALA A 337 0.80 -2.92 22.50
N ALA A 338 -0.12 -2.13 21.94
CA ALA A 338 -1.08 -1.36 22.73
C ALA A 338 -1.99 -2.28 23.57
N VAL A 339 -2.42 -3.43 23.04
CA VAL A 339 -3.15 -4.45 23.82
C VAL A 339 -2.27 -5.06 24.92
N ALA A 340 -1.03 -5.47 24.59
CA ALA A 340 -0.11 -6.10 25.53
C ALA A 340 0.31 -5.16 26.68
N LEU A 341 0.36 -3.85 26.41
CA LEU A 341 0.66 -2.79 27.39
C LEU A 341 -0.60 -2.27 28.11
N GLN A 342 -1.76 -2.89 27.88
CA GLN A 342 -3.05 -2.58 28.51
C GLN A 342 -3.56 -1.15 28.23
N ASP A 343 -3.24 -0.60 27.06
CA ASP A 343 -3.76 0.71 26.63
C ASP A 343 -5.17 0.59 26.07
N ILE A 344 -5.46 -0.55 25.45
CA ILE A 344 -6.74 -0.89 24.87
C ILE A 344 -7.05 -2.37 25.10
N GLU A 345 -8.31 -2.72 24.99
CA GLU A 345 -8.73 -4.11 24.89
C GLU A 345 -8.54 -4.65 23.47
N TRP A 346 -8.45 -5.99 23.37
CA TRP A 346 -8.44 -6.68 22.09
C TRP A 346 -9.72 -6.41 21.31
N GLN A 347 -9.57 -5.95 20.07
CA GLN A 347 -10.64 -5.65 19.14
C GLN A 347 -11.03 -6.91 18.34
N GLN A 348 -12.35 -7.11 18.21
CA GLN A 348 -12.94 -8.13 17.36
C GLN A 348 -13.91 -7.51 16.36
N PRO A 349 -13.72 -7.72 15.05
CA PRO A 349 -12.60 -8.42 14.40
C PRO A 349 -11.28 -7.64 14.46
N TYR A 350 -10.18 -8.31 14.10
CA TYR A 350 -8.83 -7.73 14.11
C TYR A 350 -8.75 -6.51 13.17
N PRO A 351 -8.16 -5.39 13.62
CA PRO A 351 -8.13 -4.17 12.83
C PRO A 351 -7.11 -4.24 11.69
N MET A 352 -7.58 -3.95 10.48
CA MET A 352 -6.76 -3.78 9.27
C MET A 352 -6.86 -2.34 8.80
N ASP A 353 -6.40 -1.39 9.63
CA ASP A 353 -6.63 0.06 9.47
C ASP A 353 -5.34 0.89 9.52
N PHE A 354 -4.18 0.28 9.30
CA PHE A 354 -2.87 0.88 9.60
C PHE A 354 -2.62 2.23 8.91
N TYR A 355 -3.11 2.40 7.68
CA TYR A 355 -3.09 3.67 6.94
C TYR A 355 -4.47 4.31 6.76
N ALA A 356 -5.50 3.80 7.43
CA ALA A 356 -6.85 4.38 7.34
C ALA A 356 -6.86 5.80 7.92
N SER A 357 -7.57 6.72 7.26
CA SER A 357 -7.80 8.08 7.78
C SER A 357 -8.72 8.08 9.01
N GLN A 358 -9.57 7.07 9.13
CA GLN A 358 -10.45 6.84 10.28
C GLN A 358 -9.95 5.61 11.03
N SER A 359 -8.71 5.68 11.52
CA SER A 359 -8.08 4.60 12.26
C SER A 359 -8.45 4.62 13.76
N LEU A 360 -8.33 3.46 14.40
CA LEU A 360 -8.80 3.23 15.77
C LEU A 360 -7.91 3.85 16.86
N GLY A 361 -6.66 4.21 16.56
CA GLY A 361 -5.79 4.78 17.58
C GLY A 361 -4.38 5.15 17.16
N PRO A 362 -3.56 5.64 18.12
CA PRO A 362 -2.21 6.17 17.87
C PRO A 362 -1.17 5.12 17.43
N TRP A 363 -1.56 3.85 17.32
CA TRP A 363 -0.77 2.76 16.75
C TRP A 363 -0.86 2.65 15.22
N THR A 364 -1.48 3.64 14.56
CA THR A 364 -1.65 3.70 13.10
C THR A 364 -1.04 4.98 12.53
N VAL A 365 -0.72 4.97 11.24
CA VAL A 365 0.07 6.04 10.61
C VAL A 365 -0.72 7.35 10.47
N ASN A 366 -2.02 7.26 10.21
CA ASN A 366 -2.86 8.42 9.86
C ASN A 366 -3.79 8.89 11.01
N HIS A 367 -3.58 8.43 12.24
CA HIS A 367 -4.37 8.86 13.39
C HIS A 367 -4.17 10.35 13.71
N GLY A 368 -5.21 11.07 14.13
CA GLY A 368 -5.28 12.54 14.24
C GLY A 368 -4.24 13.27 15.13
N GLY A 369 -3.26 12.57 15.70
CA GLY A 369 -2.09 13.12 16.40
C GLY A 369 -0.74 12.81 15.75
N THR A 370 -0.68 12.02 14.68
CA THR A 370 0.56 11.55 14.03
C THR A 370 0.88 12.27 12.72
N GLN A 371 -0.04 13.08 12.19
CA GLN A 371 0.18 13.89 10.98
C GLN A 371 0.82 15.25 11.35
N PRO A 372 1.88 15.69 10.66
CA PRO A 372 2.35 17.06 10.79
C PRO A 372 1.23 18.03 10.40
N PRO A 373 1.13 19.22 11.03
CA PRO A 373 0.06 20.16 10.75
C PRO A 373 0.02 20.49 9.25
N ARG A 374 -1.13 20.26 8.63
CA ARG A 374 -1.38 20.66 7.24
C ARG A 374 -1.18 22.17 7.14
N ARG A 375 -0.15 22.62 6.44
CA ARG A 375 -0.01 24.03 6.08
C ARG A 375 -1.27 24.44 5.32
N GLY A 376 -2.07 25.31 5.91
CA GLY A 376 -3.31 25.80 5.31
C GLY A 376 -3.02 26.39 3.93
N ARG A 377 -3.94 26.15 2.98
CA ARG A 377 -3.95 26.90 1.73
C ARG A 377 -3.94 28.40 2.08
N PRO A 378 -3.10 29.23 1.45
CA PRO A 378 -3.18 30.68 1.64
C PRO A 378 -4.60 31.11 1.30
N ALA A 379 -5.24 31.82 2.23
CA ALA A 379 -6.53 32.44 1.99
C ALA A 379 -6.40 33.31 0.72
N GLN A 380 -7.28 33.09 -0.25
CA GLN A 380 -7.42 34.01 -1.37
C GLN A 380 -7.87 35.34 -0.79
N VAL A 381 -6.95 36.31 -0.73
CA VAL A 381 -7.26 37.71 -0.50
C VAL A 381 -8.14 38.14 -1.67
N GLY A 382 -9.41 38.39 -1.38
CA GLY A 382 -10.36 38.91 -2.36
C GLY A 382 -9.89 40.27 -2.86
N SER A 383 -9.75 40.40 -4.18
CA SER A 383 -9.64 41.69 -4.85
C SER A 383 -11.02 42.35 -4.84
N GLY A 384 -11.22 43.27 -3.90
CA GLY A 384 -12.27 44.30 -4.00
C GLY A 384 -11.66 45.58 -4.55
N GLY A 385 -12.40 46.25 -5.45
CA GLY A 385 -12.06 47.56 -6.02
C GLY A 385 -11.83 47.50 -7.52
#